data_AF-A0A5F2HUM8-F1
#
_entry.id   AF-A0A5F2HUM8-F1
#
_cell.length_a   1.000
_cell.length_b   1.000
_cell.length_c   1.000
_cell.angle_alpha   90.00
_cell.angle_beta   90.00
_cell.angle_gamma   90.00
#
_symmetry.space_group_name_H-M   'P 1'
#
loop_
_entity.id
_entity.type
_entity.pdbx_description
1 polymer ?
#
loop_
_entity_poly.entity_id
_entity_poly.type
_entity_poly.pdbx_seq_one_letter_code
_entity_poly.pdbx_strand_id
1 'polypeptide(L)'
;FGAAASRPRGTYGISSFVRRTGIPFFNTQMGKGTVPGGSNLYMGTAALSERDYVHDAVDKADLIISIGHDTVEKPPFIMGPKGPKVIHVGYTP
;
A
#
# COMPACT_ATOMS: atom_id res chain seq x y z
N PHE A 1 -1.46 -0.36 1.34
CA PHE A 1 -2.12 -0.17 2.66
C PHE A 1 -1.98 -1.41 3.50
N GLY A 2 -1.56 -1.25 4.77
CA GLY A 2 -1.47 -2.34 5.76
C GLY A 2 -2.59 -2.32 6.80
N ALA A 3 -2.49 -3.20 7.79
CA ALA A 3 -3.52 -3.42 8.82
C ALA A 3 -3.97 -2.15 9.55
N ALA A 4 -3.06 -1.24 9.91
CA ALA A 4 -3.43 -0.04 10.66
C ALA A 4 -4.18 1.00 9.79
N ALA A 5 -4.09 0.89 8.46
CA ALA A 5 -4.76 1.79 7.54
C ALA A 5 -6.26 1.48 7.37
N SER A 6 -6.72 0.26 7.69
CA SER A 6 -8.14 -0.13 7.59
C SER A 6 -8.99 0.32 8.79
N ARG A 7 -8.40 1.09 9.71
CA ARG A 7 -9.13 1.67 10.85
C ARG A 7 -10.13 2.73 10.36
N PRO A 8 -11.36 2.78 10.91
CA PRO A 8 -12.41 3.70 10.45
C PRO A 8 -11.97 5.17 10.40
N ARG A 9 -11.19 5.60 11.40
CA ARG A 9 -10.69 6.98 11.50
C ARG A 9 -9.78 7.41 10.33
N GLY A 10 -9.03 6.49 9.72
CA GLY A 10 -8.09 6.79 8.63
C GLY A 10 -8.68 6.65 7.23
N THR A 11 -9.72 5.82 7.08
CA THR A 11 -10.27 5.38 5.78
C THR A 11 -10.70 6.55 4.89
N TYR A 12 -11.41 7.54 5.45
CA TYR A 12 -11.87 8.73 4.69
C TYR A 12 -10.71 9.60 4.18
N GLY A 13 -9.74 9.89 5.06
CA GLY A 13 -8.58 10.71 4.71
C GLY A 13 -7.71 10.06 3.65
N ILE A 14 -7.45 8.75 3.79
CA ILE A 14 -6.66 7.97 2.84
C ILE A 14 -7.40 7.85 1.49
N SER A 15 -8.70 7.57 1.51
CA SER A 15 -9.51 7.53 0.29
C SER A 15 -9.52 8.87 -0.45
N SER A 16 -9.63 9.99 0.28
CA SER A 16 -9.59 11.34 -0.29
C SER A 16 -8.20 11.68 -0.84
N PHE A 17 -7.14 11.25 -0.15
CA PHE A 17 -5.77 11.40 -0.63
C PHE A 17 -5.57 10.70 -1.98
N VAL A 18 -5.93 9.41 -2.08
CA VAL A 18 -5.83 8.64 -3.33
C VAL A 18 -6.60 9.31 -4.47
N ARG A 19 -7.85 9.72 -4.22
CA ARG A 19 -8.68 10.39 -5.24
C ARG A 19 -8.07 11.70 -5.73
N ARG A 20 -7.46 12.48 -4.83
CA ARG A 20 -6.86 13.78 -5.15
C ARG A 20 -5.53 13.65 -5.89
N THR A 21 -4.71 12.66 -5.53
CA THR A 21 -3.37 12.50 -6.10
C THR A 21 -3.38 11.65 -7.36
N GLY A 22 -4.41 10.83 -7.58
CA GLY A 22 -4.43 9.87 -8.69
C GLY A 22 -3.40 8.76 -8.55
N ILE A 23 -2.79 8.60 -7.36
CA ILE A 23 -1.75 7.60 -7.14
C ILE A 23 -2.41 6.21 -7.13
N PRO A 24 -1.92 5.28 -7.97
CA PRO A 24 -2.42 3.92 -7.94
C PRO A 24 -2.01 3.21 -6.64
N PHE A 25 -2.82 2.26 -6.19
CA PHE A 25 -2.63 1.63 -4.89
C PHE A 25 -2.89 0.14 -4.90
N PHE A 26 -2.26 -0.54 -3.95
CA PHE A 26 -2.55 -1.91 -3.57
C PHE A 26 -2.61 -2.02 -2.05
N ASN A 27 -3.23 -3.09 -1.58
CA ASN A 27 -3.29 -3.40 -0.15
C ASN A 27 -2.66 -4.76 0.14
N THR A 28 -2.22 -4.94 1.37
CA THR A 28 -1.99 -6.27 1.95
C THR A 28 -3.34 -6.95 2.19
N GLN A 29 -3.35 -8.21 2.61
CA GLN A 29 -4.59 -8.88 2.98
C GLN A 29 -5.30 -8.16 4.14
N MET A 30 -4.59 -7.67 5.16
CA MET A 30 -5.21 -7.01 6.31
C MET A 30 -5.55 -5.53 6.08
N GLY A 31 -4.95 -4.89 5.08
CA GLY A 31 -5.27 -3.52 4.67
C GLY A 31 -6.50 -3.39 3.76
N LYS A 32 -7.20 -4.50 3.47
CA LYS A 32 -8.46 -4.45 2.71
C LYS A 32 -9.49 -3.58 3.43
N GLY A 33 -10.28 -2.85 2.66
CA GLY A 33 -11.32 -1.95 3.17
C GLY A 33 -10.85 -0.51 3.46
N THR A 34 -9.55 -0.20 3.38
CA THR A 34 -9.04 1.18 3.54
C THR A 34 -9.51 2.13 2.43
N VAL A 35 -9.54 1.67 1.18
CA VAL A 35 -10.04 2.42 0.03
C VAL A 35 -10.93 1.49 -0.79
N PRO A 36 -12.09 1.96 -1.30
CA PRO A 36 -12.95 1.15 -2.14
C PRO A 36 -12.21 0.62 -3.38
N GLY A 37 -12.26 -0.70 -3.59
CA GLY A 37 -11.58 -1.38 -4.70
C GLY A 37 -12.18 -1.14 -6.09
N GLY A 38 -13.37 -0.52 -6.17
CA GLY A 38 -13.99 -0.10 -7.43
C GLY A 38 -13.37 1.17 -8.04
N SER A 39 -12.25 1.65 -7.50
CA SER A 39 -11.46 2.72 -8.09
C SER A 39 -10.66 2.18 -9.26
N ASN A 40 -10.60 2.91 -10.37
CA ASN A 40 -9.68 2.61 -11.50
C ASN A 40 -8.19 2.68 -11.10
N LEU A 41 -7.89 3.09 -9.86
CA LEU A 41 -6.55 3.17 -9.29
C LEU A 41 -6.15 1.92 -8.48
N TYR A 42 -7.07 0.98 -8.26
CA TYR A 42 -6.79 -0.24 -7.50
C TYR A 42 -6.05 -1.27 -8.37
N MET A 43 -4.84 -1.64 -7.94
CA MET A 43 -3.96 -2.59 -8.65
C MET A 43 -4.08 -4.03 -8.16
N GLY A 44 -4.79 -4.26 -7.05
CA GLY A 44 -4.94 -5.59 -6.47
C GLY A 44 -4.46 -5.68 -5.02
N THR A 45 -4.46 -6.91 -4.51
CA THR A 45 -4.00 -7.23 -3.17
C THR A 45 -2.67 -7.96 -3.27
N ALA A 46 -1.64 -7.50 -2.57
CA ALA A 46 -0.35 -8.17 -2.44
C ALA A 46 -0.53 -9.45 -1.59
N ALA A 47 -1.14 -10.48 -2.18
CA ALA A 47 -1.44 -11.76 -1.55
C ALA A 47 -0.24 -12.68 -1.54
N LEU A 48 0.50 -12.67 -2.66
CA LEU A 48 1.70 -13.48 -2.85
C LEU A 48 2.95 -12.69 -2.46
N SER A 49 4.03 -13.42 -2.20
CA SER A 49 5.34 -12.86 -1.87
C SER A 49 6.10 -12.37 -3.11
N GLU A 50 5.81 -12.94 -4.28
CA GLU A 50 6.46 -12.61 -5.57
C GLU A 50 5.53 -12.94 -6.75
N ARG A 51 5.87 -12.47 -7.96
CA ARG A 51 5.23 -12.79 -9.25
C ARG A 51 3.72 -12.53 -9.32
N ASP A 52 3.27 -11.54 -8.55
CA ASP A 52 1.92 -10.98 -8.63
C ASP A 52 1.94 -9.70 -9.45
N TYR A 53 0.84 -9.29 -10.10
CA TYR A 53 0.73 -8.05 -10.89
C TYR A 53 1.12 -6.80 -10.10
N VAL A 54 0.95 -6.87 -8.79
CA VAL A 54 1.33 -5.83 -7.84
C VAL A 54 2.84 -5.59 -7.81
N HIS A 55 3.65 -6.63 -8.08
CA HIS A 55 5.11 -6.53 -8.10
C HIS A 55 5.59 -5.77 -9.33
N ASP A 56 4.94 -5.93 -10.49
CA ASP A 56 5.26 -5.12 -11.67
C ASP A 56 5.07 -3.62 -11.41
N ALA A 57 4.07 -3.25 -10.59
CA ALA A 57 3.84 -1.87 -10.20
C ALA A 57 4.89 -1.38 -9.19
N VAL A 58 5.32 -2.25 -8.28
CA VAL A 58 6.41 -1.98 -7.33
C VAL A 58 7.73 -1.76 -8.05
N ASP A 59 8.07 -2.62 -9.01
CA ASP A 59 9.34 -2.56 -9.76
C ASP A 59 9.45 -1.29 -10.63
N LYS A 60 8.31 -0.77 -11.07
CA LYS A 60 8.22 0.49 -11.85
C LYS A 60 8.13 1.74 -10.97
N ALA A 61 7.86 1.59 -9.68
CA ALA A 61 7.74 2.73 -8.78
C ALA A 61 9.14 3.31 -8.48
N ASP A 62 9.24 4.63 -8.49
CA ASP A 62 10.37 5.37 -7.91
C ASP A 62 10.12 5.71 -6.43
N LEU A 63 8.85 5.80 -6.04
CA LEU A 63 8.37 6.11 -4.70
C LEU A 63 7.20 5.20 -4.29
N ILE A 64 7.29 4.64 -3.08
CA ILE A 64 6.21 3.90 -2.44
C ILE A 64 5.84 4.56 -1.12
N ILE A 65 4.54 4.85 -0.95
CA ILE A 65 3.98 5.38 0.30
C ILE A 65 3.29 4.23 1.03
N SER A 66 3.96 3.74 2.07
CA SER A 66 3.48 2.67 2.92
C SER A 66 2.68 3.24 4.09
N ILE A 67 1.35 3.11 4.07
CA ILE A 67 0.47 3.59 5.14
C ILE A 67 -0.02 2.43 5.99
N GLY A 68 0.22 2.52 7.31
CA GLY A 68 -0.28 1.60 8.32
C GLY A 68 0.21 0.15 8.18
N HIS A 69 1.35 -0.04 7.53
CA HIS A 69 1.98 -1.34 7.33
C HIS A 69 2.84 -1.71 8.54
N ASP A 70 2.92 -3.00 8.85
CA ASP A 70 3.85 -3.55 9.83
C ASP A 70 4.66 -4.65 9.13
N THR A 71 5.97 -4.72 9.39
CA THR A 71 6.84 -5.75 8.80
C THR A 71 6.46 -7.17 9.26
N VAL A 72 5.75 -7.30 10.38
CA VAL A 72 5.14 -8.57 10.85
C VAL A 72 4.02 -9.04 9.91
N GLU A 73 3.26 -8.12 9.31
CA GLU A 73 2.12 -8.44 8.43
C GLU A 73 2.58 -9.05 7.10
N LYS A 74 3.66 -8.49 6.56
CA LYS A 74 4.23 -8.82 5.26
C LYS A 74 5.68 -8.35 5.39
N PRO A 75 6.69 -9.23 5.40
CA PRO A 75 8.08 -8.81 5.38
C PRO A 75 8.29 -7.72 4.31
N PRO A 76 9.21 -6.77 4.45
CA PRO A 76 9.41 -5.74 3.44
C PRO A 76 9.98 -6.37 2.15
N PHE A 77 9.12 -6.99 1.34
CA PHE A 77 9.46 -7.58 0.03
C PHE A 77 9.98 -6.52 -0.96
N ILE A 78 9.82 -5.24 -0.60
CA ILE A 78 9.86 -4.09 -1.50
C ILE A 78 11.01 -3.12 -1.15
N MET A 79 11.77 -3.37 -0.08
CA MET A 79 12.72 -2.40 0.49
C MET A 79 14.15 -2.92 0.44
N GLY A 80 14.70 -3.06 -0.77
CA GLY A 80 16.11 -3.39 -1.00
C GLY A 80 16.96 -2.13 -1.29
N PRO A 81 18.31 -2.23 -1.23
CA PRO A 81 19.22 -1.11 -1.53
C PRO A 81 19.07 -0.51 -2.95
N LYS A 82 18.48 -1.29 -3.87
CA LYS A 82 18.17 -0.87 -5.25
C LYS A 82 16.66 -0.69 -5.49
N GLY A 83 15.85 -0.75 -4.42
CA GLY A 83 14.41 -0.61 -4.50
C GLY A 83 13.96 0.86 -4.56
N PRO A 84 12.64 1.08 -4.69
CA PRO A 84 12.07 2.42 -4.67
C PRO A 84 12.36 3.15 -3.36
N LYS A 85 12.30 4.48 -3.39
CA LYS A 85 12.26 5.27 -2.17
C LYS A 85 10.97 4.93 -1.42
N VAL A 86 11.07 4.71 -0.11
CA VAL A 86 9.89 4.37 0.71
C VAL A 86 9.63 5.45 1.76
N ILE A 87 8.39 5.94 1.78
CA ILE A 87 7.86 6.76 2.88
C ILE A 87 6.95 5.88 3.72
N HIS A 88 7.32 5.69 4.98
CA HIS A 88 6.49 4.99 5.94
C HIS A 88 5.61 5.99 6.71
N VAL A 89 4.30 5.75 6.72
CA VAL A 89 3.30 6.53 7.47
C VAL A 89 2.62 5.58 8.44
N GLY A 90 3.07 5.59 9.69
CA GLY A 90 2.60 4.71 10.75
C GLY A 90 2.21 5.50 12.00
N TYR A 91 1.51 4.84 12.92
CA TYR A 91 1.30 5.36 14.28
C TYR A 91 2.53 5.18 15.17
N THR A 92 3.41 4.26 14.78
CA THR A 92 4.65 3.91 15.45
C THR A 92 5.82 4.11 14.48
N PRO A 93 7.01 4.48 14.97
CA PRO A 93 8.23 4.53 14.18
C PRO A 93 8.59 3.19 13.55
#